data_AF-A0A645HK63-F1
#
_entry.id   AF-A0A645HK63-F1
#
_cell.length_a   1.000
_cell.length_b   1.000
_cell.length_c   1.000
_cell.angle_alpha   90.00
_cell.angle_beta   90.00
_cell.angle_gamma   90.00
#
_symmetry.space_group_name_H-M   'P 1'
#
loop_
_entity.id
_entity.type
_entity.pdbx_description
1 polymer ?
#
loop_
_entity_poly.entity_id
_entity_poly.type
_entity_poly.pdbx_seq_one_letter_code
_entity_poly.pdbx_strand_id
1 'polypeptide(L)' 'MLQWGIVQGNDAALSTYQIRAYLIRGCSRSPTMLYPNTQWGYGALDLMQTFNLMRETKQNDMK' A
#
# COMPACT_ATOMS: atom_id res chain seq x y z
N MET A 1 -4.57 -8.36 -1.39
CA MET A 1 -5.00 -7.27 -2.30
C MET A 1 -6.02 -7.75 -3.31
N LEU A 2 -5.64 -8.58 -4.28
CA LEU A 2 -6.53 -8.96 -5.39
C LEU A 2 -7.80 -9.71 -4.93
N GLN A 3 -7.67 -10.68 -4.03
CA GLN A 3 -8.83 -11.36 -3.42
C GLN A 3 -9.77 -10.37 -2.74
N TRP A 4 -9.22 -9.42 -1.99
CA TRP A 4 -10.01 -8.45 -1.23
C TRP A 4 -10.67 -7.40 -2.13
N GLY A 5 -9.93 -6.81 -3.06
CA GLY A 5 -10.46 -5.76 -3.94
C GLY A 5 -11.39 -6.31 -5.03
N ILE A 6 -10.89 -7.27 -5.80
CA ILE A 6 -11.57 -7.75 -7.01
C ILE A 6 -12.56 -8.86 -6.68
N VAL A 7 -12.11 -9.93 -6.02
CA VAL A 7 -12.96 -11.13 -5.81
C VAL A 7 -14.08 -10.87 -4.79
N GLN A 8 -13.79 -10.13 -3.72
CA GLN A 8 -14.78 -9.75 -2.71
C GLN A 8 -15.52 -8.44 -3.03
N GLY A 9 -15.21 -7.77 -4.14
CA GLY A 9 -15.92 -6.59 -4.61
C GLY A 9 -15.68 -5.30 -3.80
N ASN A 10 -14.67 -5.24 -2.93
CA ASN A 10 -14.38 -4.02 -2.16
C ASN A 10 -13.82 -2.88 -3.02
N ASP A 11 -13.18 -3.22 -4.14
CA ASP A 11 -12.69 -2.28 -5.15
C ASP A 11 -12.49 -3.00 -6.50
N ALA A 12 -13.52 -3.02 -7.33
CA ALA A 12 -13.47 -3.67 -8.64
C ALA A 12 -12.55 -2.94 -9.64
N ALA A 13 -12.26 -1.66 -9.40
CA ALA A 13 -11.37 -0.84 -10.22
C ALA A 13 -9.91 -0.90 -9.75
N LEU A 14 -9.59 -1.76 -8.77
CA LEU A 14 -8.27 -1.87 -8.17
C LEU A 14 -7.20 -2.18 -9.25
N SER A 15 -6.40 -1.17 -9.56
CA SER A 15 -5.37 -1.24 -10.59
C SER A 15 -3.99 -1.61 -10.01
N THR A 16 -3.10 -2.12 -10.86
CA THR A 16 -1.70 -2.38 -10.49
C THR A 16 -0.99 -1.13 -9.96
N TYR A 17 -1.31 0.04 -10.50
CA TYR A 17 -0.75 1.31 -10.04
C TYR A 17 -1.16 1.64 -8.59
N GLN A 18 -2.45 1.50 -8.27
CA GLN A 18 -2.95 1.70 -6.91
C GLN A 18 -2.34 0.68 -5.94
N ILE A 19 -2.31 -0.59 -6.31
CA ILE A 19 -1.71 -1.65 -5.49
C ILE A 19 -0.24 -1.32 -5.19
N ARG A 20 0.54 -0.93 -6.21
CA ARG A 20 1.93 -0.53 -6.03
C ARG A 20 2.06 0.67 -5.09
N ALA A 21 1.25 1.70 -5.26
CA ALA A 21 1.26 2.89 -4.41
C ALA A 21 0.96 2.53 -2.94
N TYR A 22 -0.05 1.69 -2.69
CA TYR A 22 -0.37 1.23 -1.34
C TYR A 22 0.77 0.45 -0.70
N LEU A 23 1.35 -0.51 -1.42
CA LEU A 23 2.47 -1.31 -0.91
C LEU A 23 3.69 -0.43 -0.57
N ILE A 24 4.04 0.51 -1.45
CA ILE A 24 5.14 1.46 -1.23
C ILE A 24 4.88 2.35 0.00
N ARG A 25 3.63 2.79 0.17
CA ARG A 25 3.24 3.67 1.29
C ARG A 25 3.24 2.93 2.62
N GLY A 26 2.87 1.65 2.61
CA GLY A 26 2.85 0.79 3.78
C GLY A 26 4.21 0.19 4.16
N CYS A 27 5.22 0.25 3.30
CA CYS A 27 6.55 -0.28 3.62
C CYS A 27 7.15 0.33 4.90
N SER A 28 7.72 -0.52 5.74
CA SER A 28 8.55 -0.11 6.87
C SER A 28 9.91 0.38 6.39
N ARG A 29 10.36 1.52 6.92
CA ARG A 29 11.62 2.18 6.53
C ARG A 29 12.50 2.34 7.75
N SER A 30 13.76 1.92 7.62
CA SER A 30 14.75 2.15 8.68
C SER A 30 15.12 3.63 8.75
N PRO A 31 15.18 4.25 9.94
CA PRO A 31 15.62 5.64 10.07
C PRO A 31 17.09 5.85 9.72
N THR A 32 17.89 4.78 9.67
CA THR A 32 19.33 4.83 9.35
C THR A 32 19.62 4.82 7.86
N MET A 33 18.60 4.68 7.01
CA MET A 33 18.75 4.54 5.57
C MET A 33 17.84 5.51 4.82
N LEU A 34 18.34 6.02 3.69
CA LEU A 34 17.55 6.86 2.79
C LEU A 34 16.78 5.98 1.80
N TYR A 35 15.52 6.32 1.57
CA TYR A 35 14.63 5.61 0.64
C TYR A 35 14.09 6.59 -0.42
N PRO A 36 13.87 6.15 -1.66
CA PRO A 36 14.17 4.80 -2.17
C PRO A 36 15.67 4.56 -2.38
N ASN A 37 16.11 3.30 -2.30
CA ASN A 37 17.49 2.90 -2.61
C ASN A 37 17.54 1.56 -3.35
N THR A 38 18.69 1.22 -3.94
CA THR A 38 18.85 0.02 -4.77
C THR A 38 18.95 -1.28 -3.98
N GLN A 39 19.26 -1.23 -2.69
CA GLN A 39 19.40 -2.41 -1.83
C GLN A 39 18.06 -2.89 -1.26
N TRP A 40 17.19 -1.95 -0.87
CA TRP A 40 15.93 -2.20 -0.16
C TRP A 40 14.70 -1.64 -0.89
N GLY A 41 14.87 -1.04 -2.07
CA GLY A 41 13.79 -0.42 -2.82
C GLY A 41 13.13 0.70 -2.01
N TYR A 42 11.84 0.52 -1.70
CA TYR A 42 11.03 1.48 -0.94
C TYR A 42 10.94 1.18 0.57
N GLY A 43 11.59 0.12 1.03
CA GLY A 43 11.51 -0.39 2.40
C GLY A 43 11.04 -1.83 2.47
N ALA A 44 11.01 -2.38 3.69
CA ALA A 44 10.51 -3.73 3.94
C ALA A 44 8.98 -3.76 3.79
N LEU A 45 8.47 -4.76 3.08
CA LEU A 45 7.03 -4.92 2.88
C LEU A 45 6.32 -5.15 4.23
N ASP A 46 5.35 -4.30 4.55
CA ASP A 46 4.45 -4.48 5.69
C ASP A 46 2.99 -4.48 5.18
N LEU A 47 2.41 -5.67 5.11
CA LEU A 47 1.05 -5.86 4.63
C LEU A 47 0.02 -5.27 5.60
N MET A 48 0.26 -5.35 6.91
CA MET A 48 -0.69 -4.86 7.90
C MET A 48 -0.80 -3.34 7.81
N GLN A 49 0.35 -2.65 7.78
CA GLN A 49 0.38 -1.21 7.61
C GLN A 49 -0.20 -0.78 6.26
N THR A 50 0.06 -1.54 5.20
CA THR A 50 -0.52 -1.30 3.87
C THR A 50 -2.06 -1.32 3.90
N PHE A 51 -2.67 -2.35 4.51
CA PHE A 51 -4.13 -2.44 4.61
C PHE A 51 -4.72 -1.35 5.52
N ASN A 52 -4.02 -0.95 6.58
CA ASN A 52 -4.45 0.16 7.43
C ASN A 52 -4.55 1.47 6.65
N LEU A 53 -3.49 1.83 5.91
CA LEU A 53 -3.46 3.06 5.11
C LEU A 53 -4.46 3.04 3.95
N MET A 54 -4.71 1.86 3.37
CA MET A 54 -5.74 1.74 2.33
C MET A 54 -7.14 2.10 2.86
N ARG A 55 -7.49 1.63 4.07
CA ARG A 55 -8.78 1.92 4.70
C ARG A 55 -8.92 3.40 5.04
N GLU A 56 -7.85 4.03 5.55
CA GLU A 56 -7.83 5.47 5.84
C GLU A 56 -8.00 6.32 4.58
N THR A 57 -7.36 5.93 3.47
CA THR A 57 -7.45 6.69 2.21
C THR A 57 -8.89 6.75 1.72
N LYS A 58 -9.62 5.62 1.72
CA LYS A 58 -11.04 5.59 1.31
C LYS A 58 -11.94 6.47 2.19
N GLN A 59 -11.61 6.62 3.48
CA GLN A 59 -12.40 7.44 4.39
C GLN A 59 -12.19 8.94 4.16
N ASN A 60 -11.02 9.35 3.64
CA ASN A 60 -10.76 10.75 3.29
C ASN A 60 -11.39 11.15 1.96
N ASP A 61 -11.58 10.21 1.03
CA ASP A 61 -12.27 10.47 -0.26
C ASP A 61 -13.80 10.62 -0.12
N MET A 62 -14.38 10.20 1.02
CA MET A 62 -15.81 10.32 1.33
C MET A 62 -16.18 11.57 2.16
N LYS A 63 -15.22 12.46 2.42
CA LYS A 63 -15.44 13.75 3.08
C LYS A 63 -15.32 14.90 2.09
#